data_AF-A0A2H3CIE3-F1
#
_entry.id   AF-A0A2H3CIE3-F1
#
_cell.length_a   1.000
_cell.length_b   1.000
_cell.length_c   1.000
_cell.angle_alpha   90.00
_cell.angle_beta   90.00
_cell.angle_gamma   90.00
#
_symmetry.space_group_name_H-M   'P 1'
#
loop_
_entity.id
_entity.type
_entity.pdbx_description
1 polymer ?
#
loop_
_entity_poly.entity_id
_entity_poly.type
_entity_poly.pdbx_seq_one_letter_code
_entity_poly.pdbx_strand_id
1 'polypeptide(L)'
;MYNVSENAEGAQSKIGRILRSGRGRDSSIVFHHGLHLMIKYLIASLRPIQSRMLPNQARFASGDNGDTSRWPCPIYASERITIHKSTFLAHATEIRDTEMLPVFIDHLTSLPQLKRATHCMYAYRVSSSPPSLGQQDGGESGAGDHLARLLELSRCENVVVVVSRWYGGVQLGSERWRRISEVAKDALNKGGFMRKREENTNKSATTKKGKKKK
;
A
#
# COMPACT_ATOMS: atom_id res chain seq x y z
N MET A 1 -7.57 64.21 13.31
CA MET A 1 -7.46 65.33 12.35
C MET A 1 -6.11 65.98 12.66
N TYR A 2 -5.04 65.82 11.89
CA TYR A 2 -4.86 66.13 10.46
C TYR A 2 -3.97 65.08 9.75
N ASN A 3 -4.27 64.86 8.47
CA ASN A 3 -3.40 64.22 7.47
C ASN A 3 -2.39 65.25 6.92
N VAL A 4 -1.29 64.78 6.31
CA VAL A 4 -0.89 65.02 4.89
C VAL A 4 0.59 64.65 4.66
N SER A 5 0.81 63.85 3.59
CA SER A 5 1.96 63.62 2.65
C SER A 5 3.42 63.77 3.14
N GLU A 6 4.45 63.10 2.59
CA GLU A 6 4.79 62.93 1.17
C GLU A 6 5.98 61.98 0.97
N ASN A 7 6.16 61.53 -0.27
CA ASN A 7 7.17 60.61 -0.83
C ASN A 7 8.64 61.04 -0.66
N ALA A 8 9.58 60.09 -0.83
CA ALA A 8 10.68 60.23 -1.79
C ALA A 8 11.52 58.95 -1.95
N GLU A 9 11.97 58.76 -3.19
CA GLU A 9 12.80 57.70 -3.74
C GLU A 9 14.27 57.73 -3.26
N GLY A 10 14.98 56.63 -3.53
CA GLY A 10 16.31 56.74 -4.14
C GLY A 10 17.49 56.22 -3.32
N ALA A 11 18.04 55.08 -3.73
CA ALA A 11 19.49 54.87 -3.74
C ALA A 11 19.87 53.75 -4.74
N GLN A 12 20.38 54.18 -5.89
CA GLN A 12 21.15 53.35 -6.83
C GLN A 12 22.60 53.18 -6.33
N SER A 13 23.24 52.07 -6.72
CA SER A 13 24.62 51.99 -7.30
C SER A 13 25.15 50.56 -7.09
N LYS A 14 25.30 49.67 -8.09
CA LYS A 14 26.08 49.69 -9.36
C LYS A 14 27.57 49.40 -9.18
N ILE A 15 27.92 48.11 -9.15
CA ILE A 15 29.23 47.54 -9.52
C ILE A 15 29.01 46.04 -9.73
N GLY A 16 29.40 45.35 -10.80
CA GLY A 16 30.05 45.64 -12.07
C GLY A 16 30.06 44.32 -12.85
N ARG A 17 29.70 44.36 -14.13
CA ARG A 17 29.64 43.22 -15.06
C ARG A 17 30.88 43.28 -15.96
N ILE A 18 31.67 42.20 -16.09
CA ILE A 18 32.59 41.86 -17.22
C ILE A 18 32.91 40.35 -17.10
N LEU A 19 32.42 39.44 -17.96
CA LEU A 19 32.88 39.02 -19.30
C LEU A 19 34.21 38.20 -19.31
N ARG A 20 34.14 36.88 -19.54
CA ARG A 20 34.43 36.21 -20.84
C ARG A 20 34.59 34.68 -20.73
N SER A 21 34.18 34.03 -21.82
CA SER A 21 34.36 32.63 -22.20
C SER A 21 35.82 32.23 -22.50
N GLY A 22 36.17 30.95 -22.31
CA GLY A 22 37.39 30.33 -22.83
C GLY A 22 37.27 28.80 -22.93
N ARG A 23 37.58 28.25 -24.11
CA ARG A 23 37.63 26.82 -24.45
C ARG A 23 38.93 26.16 -23.97
N GLY A 24 38.89 24.84 -23.75
CA GLY A 24 39.90 23.95 -24.35
C GLY A 24 40.70 23.01 -23.42
N ARG A 25 40.49 21.72 -23.67
CA ARG A 25 41.46 20.60 -23.76
C ARG A 25 42.19 20.04 -22.54
N ASP A 26 41.94 18.73 -22.40
CA ASP A 26 42.87 17.60 -22.27
C ASP A 26 43.37 17.08 -20.92
N SER A 27 43.32 15.75 -20.89
CA SER A 27 44.23 14.75 -20.31
C SER A 27 44.02 14.21 -18.88
N SER A 28 43.69 12.90 -18.88
CA SER A 28 44.24 11.81 -18.06
C SER A 28 44.02 11.76 -16.54
N ILE A 29 43.26 10.75 -16.10
CA ILE A 29 43.48 9.91 -14.90
C ILE A 29 42.48 8.74 -14.98
N VAL A 30 42.87 7.55 -15.45
CA VAL A 30 43.44 6.40 -14.73
C VAL A 30 42.62 5.95 -13.50
N PHE A 31 41.95 4.80 -13.69
CA PHE A 31 41.54 3.76 -12.74
C PHE A 31 41.82 3.95 -11.25
N HIS A 32 40.74 3.84 -10.45
CA HIS A 32 40.57 3.21 -9.12
C HIS A 32 39.14 3.65 -8.69
N HIS A 33 38.18 2.86 -8.23
CA HIS A 33 38.24 1.83 -7.20
C HIS A 33 36.89 1.09 -7.21
N GLY A 34 36.91 -0.23 -7.08
CA GLY A 34 35.72 -0.98 -6.68
C GLY A 34 35.31 -0.63 -5.25
N LEU A 35 34.01 -0.42 -5.06
CA LEU A 35 33.29 -0.47 -3.77
C LEU A 35 31.79 -0.32 -4.12
N HIS A 36 30.81 -1.09 -3.66
CA HIS A 36 30.74 -2.35 -2.92
C HIS A 36 29.26 -2.70 -3.04
N LEU A 37 28.93 -3.66 -3.90
CA LEU A 37 27.59 -4.19 -4.12
C LEU A 37 27.21 -5.12 -2.96
N MET A 38 27.18 -4.60 -1.73
CA MET A 38 26.99 -5.35 -0.50
C MET A 38 26.25 -4.47 0.52
N ILE A 39 24.95 -4.30 0.30
CA ILE A 39 24.01 -3.97 1.37
C ILE A 39 22.97 -5.07 1.38
N LYS A 40 23.39 -6.26 1.83
CA LYS A 40 22.52 -7.30 2.37
C LYS A 40 23.25 -7.99 3.52
N TYR A 41 22.61 -8.01 4.68
CA TYR A 41 22.91 -8.84 5.87
C TYR A 41 23.96 -8.36 6.87
N LEU A 42 23.53 -7.57 7.87
CA LEU A 42 24.25 -7.46 9.16
C LEU A 42 23.34 -7.24 10.38
N ILE A 43 22.24 -7.97 10.56
CA ILE A 43 21.68 -8.12 11.92
C ILE A 43 21.22 -9.56 12.12
N ALA A 44 22.19 -10.43 12.36
CA ALA A 44 21.96 -11.78 12.83
C ALA A 44 23.07 -12.16 13.83
N SER A 45 22.95 -11.68 15.06
CA SER A 45 23.58 -12.26 16.25
C SER A 45 23.15 -11.44 17.47
N LEU A 46 22.35 -12.02 18.36
CA LEU A 46 22.69 -12.20 19.79
C LEU A 46 21.49 -12.73 20.61
N ARG A 47 21.57 -14.06 20.83
CA ARG A 47 21.21 -14.88 22.02
C ARG A 47 19.74 -15.19 22.42
N PRO A 48 19.52 -16.41 22.96
CA PRO A 48 18.21 -16.95 23.32
C PRO A 48 17.83 -16.63 24.77
N ILE A 49 16.54 -16.48 25.06
CA ILE A 49 15.99 -16.51 26.42
C ILE A 49 14.95 -17.64 26.47
N GLN A 50 15.26 -18.66 27.27
CA GLN A 50 14.37 -19.77 27.56
C GLN A 50 13.21 -19.36 28.48
N SER A 51 12.04 -19.90 28.13
CA SER A 51 10.90 -20.32 28.96
C SER A 51 10.46 -19.48 30.17
N ARG A 52 9.20 -19.03 30.11
CA ARG A 52 8.27 -19.14 31.24
C ARG A 52 6.88 -19.46 30.71
N MET A 53 6.43 -20.69 30.92
CA MET A 53 5.04 -21.10 30.70
C MET A 53 4.11 -20.36 31.66
N LEU A 54 2.91 -19.99 31.20
CA LEU A 54 1.64 -20.37 31.84
C LEU A 54 0.52 -20.53 30.79
N PRO A 55 -0.49 -21.38 31.07
CA PRO A 55 -1.44 -21.89 30.09
C PRO A 55 -2.76 -21.09 30.08
N ASN A 56 -3.40 -20.98 28.93
CA ASN A 56 -4.85 -21.26 28.83
C ASN A 56 -5.26 -21.54 27.39
N GLN A 57 -5.85 -22.71 27.16
CA GLN A 57 -6.41 -23.11 25.89
C GLN A 57 -7.74 -22.39 25.65
N ALA A 58 -7.90 -21.80 24.46
CA ALA A 58 -9.22 -21.63 23.87
C ALA A 58 -9.13 -21.75 22.34
N ARG A 59 -9.31 -23.01 21.88
CA ARG A 59 -10.10 -23.40 20.71
C ARG A 59 -9.83 -22.65 19.39
N PHE A 60 -8.90 -23.18 18.60
CA PHE A 60 -9.00 -23.09 17.13
C PHE A 60 -9.00 -24.50 16.57
N ALA A 61 -10.17 -24.91 16.08
CA ALA A 61 -10.40 -26.21 15.47
C ALA A 61 -9.74 -26.27 14.09
N SER A 62 -9.23 -27.46 13.80
CA SER A 62 -8.28 -27.81 12.76
C SER A 62 -8.86 -27.82 11.34
N GLY A 63 -8.01 -27.47 10.38
CA GLY A 63 -8.14 -27.72 8.94
C GLY A 63 -6.76 -27.49 8.29
N ASP A 64 -5.88 -28.49 8.39
CA ASP A 64 -4.48 -28.47 7.95
C ASP A 64 -4.35 -28.67 6.44
N ASN A 65 -3.49 -27.85 5.80
CA ASN A 65 -2.52 -28.30 4.81
C ASN A 65 -1.39 -27.26 4.67
N GLY A 66 -0.32 -27.42 5.47
CA GLY A 66 1.05 -27.08 5.08
C GLY A 66 1.65 -25.76 5.60
N ASP A 67 2.32 -25.86 6.75
CA ASP A 67 3.28 -24.90 7.33
C ASP A 67 2.82 -23.43 7.51
N THR A 68 1.83 -23.26 8.38
CA THR A 68 1.24 -21.98 8.85
C THR A 68 1.97 -21.37 10.05
N SER A 69 3.16 -21.84 10.44
CA SER A 69 3.68 -21.65 11.80
C SER A 69 4.28 -20.26 12.14
N ARG A 70 4.05 -19.21 11.32
CA ARG A 70 4.60 -17.87 11.56
C ARG A 70 3.57 -16.74 11.69
N TRP A 71 2.32 -16.94 11.30
CA TRP A 71 1.29 -15.91 11.36
C TRP A 71 0.06 -16.40 12.14
N PRO A 72 -0.44 -15.67 13.15
CA PRO A 72 -1.44 -16.18 14.09
C PRO A 72 -2.89 -16.06 13.61
N CYS A 73 -3.16 -15.27 12.56
CA CYS A 73 -4.52 -15.01 12.08
C CYS A 73 -4.82 -15.76 10.77
N PRO A 74 -6.08 -16.11 10.46
CA PRO A 74 -6.44 -16.65 9.16
C PRO A 74 -6.09 -15.69 8.01
N ILE A 75 -5.50 -16.23 6.94
CA ILE A 75 -5.18 -15.49 5.72
C ILE A 75 -6.19 -15.88 4.64
N TYR A 76 -6.92 -14.89 4.13
CA TYR A 76 -7.90 -15.05 3.08
C TYR A 76 -7.29 -14.66 1.75
N ALA A 77 -7.15 -15.63 0.84
CA ALA A 77 -6.59 -15.42 -0.48
C ALA A 77 -7.69 -15.23 -1.54
N SER A 78 -7.47 -14.32 -2.47
CA SER A 78 -8.32 -14.20 -3.66
C SER A 78 -8.10 -15.36 -4.63
N GLU A 79 -8.98 -15.50 -5.61
CA GLU A 79 -8.63 -16.25 -6.81
C GLU A 79 -7.50 -15.57 -7.57
N ARG A 80 -6.69 -16.37 -8.26
CA ARG A 80 -5.60 -15.87 -9.10
C ARG A 80 -6.18 -15.44 -10.45
N ILE A 81 -6.00 -14.18 -10.81
CA ILE A 81 -6.48 -13.63 -12.08
C ILE A 81 -5.29 -13.38 -13.01
N THR A 82 -5.34 -13.94 -14.21
CA THR A 82 -4.32 -13.71 -15.24
C THR A 82 -4.92 -12.97 -16.43
N ILE A 83 -4.29 -11.87 -16.84
CA ILE A 83 -4.66 -11.09 -18.01
C ILE A 83 -3.41 -10.58 -18.72
N HIS A 84 -3.33 -10.76 -20.03
CA HIS A 84 -2.16 -10.38 -20.85
C HIS A 84 -0.83 -10.79 -20.20
N LYS A 85 -0.74 -12.06 -19.78
CA LYS A 85 0.42 -12.67 -19.08
C LYS A 85 0.74 -12.08 -17.70
N SER A 86 0.10 -11.00 -17.29
CA SER A 86 0.22 -10.49 -15.93
C SER A 86 -0.73 -11.25 -15.01
N THR A 87 -0.23 -11.67 -13.86
CA THR A 87 -1.01 -12.42 -12.88
C THR A 87 -1.17 -11.61 -11.59
N PHE A 88 -2.33 -11.70 -10.95
CA PHE A 88 -2.69 -10.99 -9.73
C PHE A 88 -3.22 -11.97 -8.69
N LEU A 89 -2.83 -11.77 -7.43
CA LEU A 89 -3.31 -12.52 -6.27
C LEU A 89 -3.32 -11.59 -5.06
N ALA A 90 -4.40 -11.57 -4.29
CA ALA A 90 -4.48 -10.81 -3.05
C ALA A 90 -4.52 -11.74 -1.83
N HIS A 91 -3.97 -11.26 -0.72
CA HIS A 91 -4.13 -11.84 0.61
C HIS A 91 -4.64 -10.76 1.55
N ALA A 92 -5.62 -11.11 2.37
CA ALA A 92 -6.14 -10.26 3.44
C ALA A 92 -6.11 -11.00 4.77
N THR A 93 -5.80 -10.30 5.85
CA THR A 93 -5.83 -10.84 7.21
C THR A 93 -6.22 -9.74 8.19
N GLU A 94 -6.79 -10.16 9.31
CA GLU A 94 -7.00 -9.26 10.45
C GLU A 94 -5.64 -8.79 10.98
N ILE A 95 -5.56 -7.49 11.30
CA ILE A 95 -4.49 -6.90 12.10
C ILE A 95 -5.08 -5.97 13.15
N ARG A 96 -4.55 -6.03 14.36
CA ARG A 96 -5.03 -5.23 15.51
C ARG A 96 -4.07 -4.10 15.86
N ASP A 97 -2.84 -4.23 15.42
CA ASP A 97 -1.76 -3.28 15.63
C ASP A 97 -0.92 -3.23 14.35
N THR A 98 -0.34 -2.06 14.09
CA THR A 98 0.66 -1.87 13.04
C THR A 98 1.93 -2.68 13.24
N GLU A 99 2.28 -3.05 14.47
CA GLU A 99 3.46 -3.90 14.74
C GLU A 99 3.33 -5.29 14.09
N MET A 100 2.10 -5.75 13.82
CA MET A 100 1.86 -7.00 13.12
C MET A 100 2.16 -6.92 11.62
N LEU A 101 2.14 -5.72 11.03
CA LEU A 101 2.33 -5.53 9.59
C LEU A 101 3.67 -6.07 9.06
N PRO A 102 4.85 -5.71 9.60
CA PRO A 102 6.12 -6.23 9.10
C PRO A 102 6.18 -7.77 9.20
N VAL A 103 5.65 -8.35 10.28
CA VAL A 103 5.60 -9.81 10.45
C VAL A 103 4.73 -10.47 9.36
N PHE A 104 3.60 -9.84 8.99
CA PHE A 104 2.75 -10.35 7.93
C PHE A 104 3.42 -10.28 6.56
N ILE A 105 4.05 -9.15 6.23
CA ILE A 105 4.75 -8.95 4.97
C ILE A 105 5.92 -9.92 4.85
N ASP A 106 6.69 -10.12 5.91
CA ASP A 106 7.78 -11.11 5.97
C ASP A 106 7.25 -12.53 5.82
N HIS A 107 6.13 -12.86 6.46
CA HIS A 107 5.48 -14.15 6.29
C HIS A 107 5.09 -14.37 4.82
N LEU A 108 4.35 -13.45 4.20
CA LEU A 108 3.95 -13.59 2.79
C LEU A 108 5.14 -13.68 1.84
N THR A 109 6.15 -12.83 2.01
CA THR A 109 7.34 -12.83 1.13
C THR A 109 8.22 -14.07 1.31
N SER A 110 8.13 -14.75 2.46
CA SER A 110 8.79 -16.03 2.70
C SER A 110 8.14 -17.20 1.94
N LEU A 111 6.86 -17.07 1.55
CA LEU A 111 6.12 -18.12 0.86
C LEU A 111 6.67 -18.37 -0.55
N PRO A 112 7.02 -19.63 -0.92
CA PRO A 112 7.62 -19.95 -2.22
C PRO A 112 6.83 -19.42 -3.43
N GLN A 113 5.50 -19.45 -3.34
CA GLN A 113 4.60 -18.99 -4.39
C GLN A 113 4.62 -17.47 -4.59
N LEU A 114 5.04 -16.69 -3.59
CA LEU A 114 5.08 -15.22 -3.64
C LEU A 114 6.48 -14.65 -3.87
N LYS A 115 7.56 -15.43 -3.64
CA LYS A 115 8.96 -15.01 -3.82
C LYS A 115 9.29 -14.40 -5.18
N ARG A 116 8.53 -14.73 -6.23
CA ARG A 116 8.76 -14.26 -7.61
C ARG A 116 7.80 -13.16 -8.06
N ALA A 117 6.95 -12.64 -7.17
CA ALA A 117 6.10 -11.50 -7.50
C ALA A 117 6.98 -10.30 -7.86
N THR A 118 6.65 -9.62 -8.96
CA THR A 118 7.43 -8.47 -9.44
C THR A 118 7.00 -7.18 -8.75
N HIS A 119 5.75 -7.12 -8.28
CA HIS A 119 5.23 -6.04 -7.48
C HIS A 119 4.43 -6.61 -6.30
N CYS A 120 4.53 -5.96 -5.15
CA CYS A 120 3.84 -6.35 -3.92
C CYS A 120 3.34 -5.11 -3.20
N MET A 121 2.16 -4.64 -3.58
CA MET A 121 1.52 -3.47 -2.98
C MET A 121 0.67 -3.86 -1.78
N TYR A 122 0.48 -2.95 -0.82
CA TYR A 122 -0.44 -3.18 0.28
C TYR A 122 -1.06 -1.89 0.80
N ALA A 123 -2.16 -2.04 1.52
CA ALA A 123 -2.72 -1.01 2.39
C ALA A 123 -3.34 -1.65 3.62
N TYR A 124 -3.42 -0.88 4.70
CA TYR A 124 -4.04 -1.31 5.94
C TYR A 124 -4.81 -0.19 6.64
N ARG A 125 -5.78 -0.58 7.46
CA ARG A 125 -6.50 0.31 8.38
C ARG A 125 -6.68 -0.41 9.72
N VAL A 126 -6.30 0.23 10.82
CA VAL A 126 -6.46 -0.27 12.19
C VAL A 126 -7.26 0.76 12.99
N SER A 127 -8.34 0.33 13.63
CA SER A 127 -9.25 1.19 14.41
C SER A 127 -8.73 1.44 15.83
N SER A 128 -7.48 1.86 15.97
CA SER A 128 -6.87 2.30 17.22
C SER A 128 -7.32 3.72 17.59
N SER A 129 -6.94 4.20 18.77
CA SER A 129 -7.11 5.61 19.17
C SER A 129 -5.73 6.23 19.40
N PRO A 130 -5.19 7.05 18.48
CA PRO A 130 -5.76 7.47 17.18
C PRO A 130 -5.79 6.35 16.14
N PRO A 131 -6.64 6.44 15.10
CA PRO A 131 -6.69 5.44 14.04
C PRO A 131 -5.39 5.42 13.24
N SER A 132 -4.95 4.22 12.87
CA SER A 132 -3.72 4.04 12.10
C SER A 132 -4.04 3.54 10.69
N LEU A 133 -3.43 4.16 9.69
CA LEU A 133 -3.56 3.81 8.28
C LEU A 133 -2.22 3.94 7.59
N GLY A 134 -1.98 3.11 6.58
CA GLY A 134 -0.76 3.16 5.81
C GLY A 134 -0.84 2.31 4.55
N GLN A 135 0.08 2.58 3.62
CA GLN A 135 0.13 1.94 2.33
C GLN A 135 1.56 1.83 1.79
N GLN A 136 1.75 0.98 0.79
CA GLN A 136 2.99 0.92 0.00
C GLN A 136 2.68 0.50 -1.44
N ASP A 137 3.31 1.17 -2.41
CA ASP A 137 3.13 0.93 -3.84
C ASP A 137 3.80 -0.38 -4.32
N GLY A 138 4.84 -0.84 -3.62
CA GLY A 138 5.45 -2.14 -3.92
C GLY A 138 6.05 -2.25 -5.32
N GLY A 139 6.53 -1.14 -5.87
CA GLY A 139 7.07 -1.04 -7.24
C GLY A 139 6.02 -0.79 -8.32
N GLU A 140 4.73 -0.66 -7.97
CA GLU A 140 3.65 -0.31 -8.88
C GLU A 140 3.07 1.06 -8.49
N SER A 141 3.59 2.14 -9.09
CA SER A 141 3.29 3.52 -8.67
C SER A 141 1.80 3.82 -8.59
N GLY A 142 1.36 4.35 -7.44
CA GLY A 142 -0.01 4.73 -7.08
C GLY A 142 -0.87 3.59 -6.55
N ALA A 143 -0.36 2.36 -6.46
CA ALA A 143 -1.14 1.21 -6.04
C ALA A 143 -1.47 1.18 -4.55
N GLY A 144 -0.59 1.71 -3.70
CA GLY A 144 -0.81 1.80 -2.27
C GLY A 144 -1.96 2.75 -1.96
N ASP A 145 -1.94 3.97 -2.51
CA ASP A 145 -3.04 4.94 -2.39
C ASP A 145 -4.35 4.39 -2.96
N HIS A 146 -4.29 3.68 -4.08
CA HIS A 146 -5.45 3.03 -4.68
C HIS A 146 -6.08 1.98 -3.74
N LEU A 147 -5.25 1.15 -3.07
CA LEU A 147 -5.73 0.17 -2.09
C LEU A 147 -6.22 0.83 -0.80
N ALA A 148 -5.56 1.87 -0.31
CA ALA A 148 -6.00 2.61 0.88
C ALA A 148 -7.41 3.19 0.67
N ARG A 149 -7.62 3.85 -0.48
CA ARG A 149 -8.94 4.38 -0.87
C ARG A 149 -9.99 3.28 -1.01
N LEU A 150 -9.60 2.10 -1.50
CA LEU A 150 -10.50 0.95 -1.57
C LEU A 150 -10.97 0.51 -0.18
N LEU A 151 -10.06 0.42 0.80
CA LEU A 151 -10.40 0.06 2.19
C LEU A 151 -11.31 1.10 2.83
N GLU A 152 -11.07 2.39 2.61
CA GLU A 152 -11.92 3.49 3.10
C GLU A 152 -13.33 3.41 2.53
N LEU A 153 -13.46 3.34 1.21
CA LEU A 153 -14.77 3.29 0.54
C LEU A 153 -15.56 2.03 0.90
N SER A 154 -14.84 0.92 1.16
CA SER A 154 -15.42 -0.35 1.58
C SER A 154 -15.65 -0.43 3.10
N ARG A 155 -15.27 0.61 3.86
CA ARG A 155 -15.34 0.69 5.32
C ARG A 155 -14.69 -0.52 6.02
N CYS A 156 -13.61 -1.03 5.45
CA CYS A 156 -12.85 -2.15 6.02
C CYS A 156 -11.88 -1.62 7.08
N GLU A 157 -11.91 -2.20 8.27
CA GLU A 157 -11.10 -1.81 9.44
C GLU A 157 -10.49 -3.04 10.09
N ASN A 158 -9.40 -2.85 10.82
CA ASN A 158 -8.60 -3.91 11.45
C ASN A 158 -8.12 -4.97 10.45
N VAL A 159 -7.70 -4.51 9.28
CA VAL A 159 -7.32 -5.37 8.16
C VAL A 159 -6.15 -4.79 7.39
N VAL A 160 -5.31 -5.70 6.89
CA VAL A 160 -4.34 -5.44 5.83
C VAL A 160 -4.72 -6.24 4.61
N VAL A 161 -4.60 -5.62 3.43
CA VAL A 161 -4.70 -6.31 2.15
C VAL A 161 -3.38 -6.11 1.39
N VAL A 162 -2.82 -7.21 0.90
CA VAL A 162 -1.60 -7.26 0.11
C VAL A 162 -1.95 -7.82 -1.26
N VAL A 163 -1.61 -7.11 -2.32
CA VAL A 163 -1.77 -7.60 -3.69
C VAL A 163 -0.40 -7.87 -4.27
N SER A 164 -0.19 -9.10 -4.72
CA SER A 164 0.99 -9.52 -5.47
C SER A 164 0.68 -9.55 -6.96
N ARG A 165 1.54 -8.94 -7.76
CA ARG A 165 1.50 -8.99 -9.22
C ARG A 165 2.76 -9.65 -9.76
N TRP A 166 2.58 -10.54 -10.73
CA TRP A 166 3.64 -11.04 -11.60
C TRP A 166 3.49 -10.37 -12.96
N TYR A 167 4.40 -9.45 -13.30
CA TYR A 167 4.38 -8.74 -14.57
C TYR A 167 4.71 -9.67 -15.72
N GLY A 168 3.82 -9.70 -16.72
CA GLY A 168 3.95 -10.56 -17.90
C GLY A 168 4.71 -9.96 -19.08
N GLY A 169 5.34 -8.79 -18.92
CA GLY A 169 6.04 -8.08 -20.00
C GLY A 169 5.16 -7.12 -20.80
N VAL A 170 3.84 -7.05 -20.53
CA VAL A 170 2.89 -6.19 -21.26
C VAL A 170 2.27 -5.14 -20.33
N GLN A 171 2.39 -3.87 -20.70
CA GLN A 171 1.76 -2.77 -19.98
C GLN A 171 0.24 -2.85 -20.12
N LEU A 172 -0.46 -2.87 -18.99
CA LEU A 172 -1.93 -3.04 -18.96
C LEU A 172 -2.70 -1.71 -18.97
N GLY A 173 -2.03 -0.56 -18.84
CA GLY A 173 -2.70 0.73 -18.71
C GLY A 173 -3.66 0.76 -17.51
N SER A 174 -4.93 1.07 -17.77
CA SER A 174 -6.00 1.12 -16.77
C SER A 174 -6.46 -0.25 -16.28
N GLU A 175 -6.29 -1.31 -17.08
CA GLU A 175 -6.77 -2.65 -16.72
C GLU A 175 -6.11 -3.20 -15.46
N ARG A 176 -4.86 -2.81 -15.18
CA ARG A 176 -4.17 -3.21 -13.94
C ARG A 176 -4.97 -2.78 -12.71
N TRP A 177 -5.52 -1.57 -12.72
CA TRP A 177 -6.27 -1.02 -11.60
C TRP A 177 -7.58 -1.75 -11.37
N ARG A 178 -8.24 -2.14 -12.47
CA ARG A 178 -9.43 -2.98 -12.41
C ARG A 178 -9.12 -4.30 -11.72
N ARG A 179 -8.04 -4.98 -12.12
CA ARG A 179 -7.65 -6.28 -11.55
C ARG A 179 -7.16 -6.19 -10.12
N ILE A 180 -6.36 -5.18 -9.77
CA ILE A 180 -5.92 -4.94 -8.38
C ILE A 180 -7.13 -4.80 -7.46
N SER A 181 -8.12 -4.01 -7.87
CA SER A 181 -9.36 -3.83 -7.10
C SER A 181 -10.17 -5.12 -6.99
N GLU A 182 -10.25 -5.88 -8.09
CA GLU A 182 -11.01 -7.13 -8.18
C GLU A 182 -10.45 -8.18 -7.22
N VAL A 183 -9.14 -8.45 -7.27
CA VAL A 183 -8.52 -9.43 -6.36
C VAL A 183 -8.55 -8.97 -4.90
N ALA A 184 -8.33 -7.67 -4.64
CA ALA A 184 -8.39 -7.13 -3.28
C ALA A 184 -9.79 -7.30 -2.66
N LYS A 185 -10.83 -6.95 -3.41
CA LYS A 185 -12.23 -7.14 -2.96
C LYS A 185 -12.57 -8.60 -2.74
N ASP A 186 -12.11 -9.51 -3.61
CA ASP A 186 -12.35 -10.94 -3.43
C ASP A 186 -11.75 -11.46 -2.12
N ALA A 187 -10.47 -11.16 -1.84
CA ALA A 187 -9.83 -11.54 -0.58
C ALA A 187 -10.53 -10.91 0.65
N LEU A 188 -10.90 -9.63 0.56
CA LEU A 188 -11.60 -8.93 1.64
C LEU A 188 -13.01 -9.49 1.90
N ASN A 189 -13.74 -9.87 0.84
CA ASN A 189 -15.06 -10.50 0.94
C ASN A 189 -14.96 -11.90 1.54
N LYS A 190 -13.99 -12.72 1.10
CA LYS A 190 -13.73 -14.05 1.66
C LYS A 190 -13.42 -13.99 3.15
N GLY A 191 -12.71 -12.95 3.59
CA GLY A 191 -12.44 -12.70 5.01
C GLY A 191 -13.54 -11.99 5.78
N GLY A 192 -14.67 -11.64 5.15
CA GLY A 192 -15.78 -10.96 5.81
C GLY A 192 -15.48 -9.52 6.27
N PHE A 193 -14.43 -8.89 5.75
CA PHE A 193 -14.00 -7.54 6.16
C PHE A 193 -14.85 -6.42 5.56
N MET A 194 -15.59 -6.69 4.48
CA MET A 194 -16.43 -5.70 3.82
C MET A 194 -17.80 -5.63 4.50
N ARG A 195 -18.14 -4.47 5.06
CA ARG A 195 -19.45 -4.27 5.69
C ARG A 195 -20.52 -4.18 4.61
N LYS A 196 -21.57 -5.01 4.71
CA LYS A 196 -22.74 -4.86 3.84
C LYS A 196 -23.37 -3.50 4.10
N ARG A 197 -23.61 -2.71 3.05
CA ARG A 197 -24.40 -1.49 3.16
C ARG A 197 -25.80 -1.92 3.59
N GLU A 198 -26.27 -1.42 4.72
CA GLU A 198 -27.67 -1.58 5.13
C GLU A 198 -28.55 -0.98 4.03
N GLU A 199 -29.25 -1.83 3.27
CA GLU A 199 -30.26 -1.38 2.32
C GLU A 199 -31.50 -0.94 3.11
N ASN A 200 -31.68 0.37 3.29
CA ASN A 200 -32.93 0.92 3.80
C ASN A 200 -34.04 0.65 2.76
N THR A 201 -34.76 -0.46 2.93
CA THR A 201 -35.96 -0.80 2.16
C THR A 201 -37.15 0.08 2.59
N ASN A 202 -37.03 1.39 2.45
CA ASN A 202 -38.21 2.26 2.46
C ASN A 202 -38.85 2.20 1.07
N LYS A 203 -39.81 1.28 0.93
CA LYS A 203 -40.79 1.26 -0.17
C LYS A 203 -41.50 2.62 -0.20
N SER A 204 -41.01 3.54 -1.02
CA SER A 204 -41.71 4.77 -1.37
C SER A 204 -42.95 4.39 -2.19
N ALA A 205 -44.09 4.39 -1.50
CA ALA A 205 -45.40 4.35 -2.12
C ALA A 205 -45.48 5.46 -3.17
N THR A 206 -45.60 5.05 -4.43
CA THR A 206 -45.82 5.89 -5.60
C THR A 206 -47.03 6.80 -5.41
N THR A 207 -46.74 8.10 -5.25
CA THR A 207 -47.69 9.19 -5.45
C THR A 207 -48.18 9.17 -6.90
N LYS A 208 -49.37 8.65 -7.17
CA LYS A 208 -50.10 8.87 -8.43
C LYS A 208 -50.56 10.33 -8.48
N LYS A 209 -49.76 11.20 -9.09
CA LYS A 209 -50.16 12.54 -9.54
C LYS A 209 -50.27 12.52 -11.06
N GLY A 210 -51.47 12.27 -11.58
CA GLY A 210 -51.82 12.37 -13.00
C GLY A 210 -52.88 13.45 -13.20
N LYS A 211 -52.58 14.40 -14.10
CA LYS A 211 -53.21 15.71 -14.27
C LYS A 211 -54.02 15.74 -15.58
N LYS A 212 -55.30 16.13 -15.50
CA LYS A 212 -56.15 16.92 -16.43
C LYS A 212 -56.04 16.75 -17.98
N LYS A 213 -57.17 16.46 -18.63
CA LYS A 213 -57.70 16.94 -19.95
C LYS A 213 -59.06 16.22 -20.13
N LYS A 214 -60.20 16.83 -20.45
CA LYS A 214 -60.56 17.81 -21.49
C LYS A 214 -61.83 18.52 -21.05
#